data_AF-A0A930XDZ3-F1
#
_entry.id   AF-A0A930XDZ3-F1
#
_cell.length_a   1.000
_cell.length_b   1.000
_cell.length_c   1.000
_cell.angle_alpha   90.00
_cell.angle_beta   90.00
_cell.angle_gamma   90.00
#
_symmetry.space_group_name_H-M   'P 1'
#
loop_
_entity.id
_entity.type
_entity.pdbx_description
1 polymer ?
#
loop_
_entity_poly.entity_id
_entity_poly.type
_entity_poly.pdbx_seq_one_letter_code
_entity_poly.pdbx_strand_id
1 'polypeptide(L)'
;MSNSLAIAAVTATLTHLLNDGIILDTPGTTVTAKPPEKARNTRNNQLNLFLYQTMPNAAWRNMDMTPQVKPGETGQPPLALNLFYLITAYGEDEDDIKSHRLLGKAMSILHDHPLLDANEIRDALPDNDLYQQIERVRITPQPMSLEEMSKLWMMFQTQYRISAAYQVAVVLIESTLSVKTPLPVLTRGTNDSGVSSQADLIPPFPTLEVIIPINQQPSARLGEELTIKGHHLSGDDVVIRLSNPSLPTAIELTTLPGRTAQELKILLPNNPAQLPVGFYSLVGVIKQTNQPDKTTNELLFSLAPSIVDFSPNPAVRNPSGNVTLTVNCSPEIRLDQRVSLLVGDREVSPQVRTNQSEALVFEINNIAVGEYFLRLRVDGIDSLLINRGVKPPVFDATQKVIIQ
;
A
#
# COMPACT_ATOMS: atom_id res chain seq x y z
N MET A 1 8.49 -5.71 35.42
CA MET A 1 9.25 -4.45 35.49
C MET A 1 10.65 -4.81 35.92
N SER A 2 11.68 -4.31 35.25
CA SER A 2 13.06 -4.71 35.55
C SER A 2 13.97 -3.51 35.72
N ASN A 3 14.56 -3.39 36.89
CA ASN A 3 15.47 -2.36 37.33
C ASN A 3 16.89 -2.62 36.80
N SER A 4 17.84 -1.74 37.16
CA SER A 4 19.23 -1.83 36.71
C SER A 4 19.97 -3.08 37.22
N LEU A 5 19.42 -3.83 38.19
CA LEU A 5 19.99 -5.09 38.67
C LEU A 5 19.72 -6.27 37.74
N ALA A 6 18.95 -6.10 36.67
CA ALA A 6 18.55 -7.19 35.77
C ALA A 6 19.73 -8.05 35.27
N ILE A 7 20.85 -7.43 34.86
CA ILE A 7 22.05 -8.16 34.37
C ILE A 7 22.70 -8.96 35.51
N ALA A 8 22.75 -8.37 36.71
CA ALA A 8 23.30 -9.04 37.89
C ALA A 8 22.41 -10.20 38.32
N ALA A 9 21.08 -10.02 38.30
CA ALA A 9 20.10 -11.05 38.61
C ALA A 9 20.23 -12.25 37.66
N VAL A 10 20.36 -12.03 36.34
CA VAL A 10 20.63 -13.12 35.38
C VAL A 10 21.90 -13.87 35.73
N THR A 11 23.00 -13.15 36.00
CA THR A 11 24.30 -13.78 36.32
C THR A 11 24.21 -14.61 37.61
N ALA A 12 23.56 -14.08 38.64
CA ALA A 12 23.34 -14.79 39.90
C ALA A 12 22.47 -16.04 39.71
N THR A 13 21.37 -15.91 38.93
CA THR A 13 20.45 -17.02 38.65
C THR A 13 21.16 -18.15 37.93
N LEU A 14 21.92 -17.85 36.88
CA LEU A 14 22.70 -18.86 36.16
C LEU A 14 23.76 -19.51 37.06
N THR A 15 24.39 -18.75 37.96
CA THR A 15 25.37 -19.28 38.90
C THR A 15 24.74 -20.23 39.90
N HIS A 16 23.58 -19.88 40.48
CA HIS A 16 22.83 -20.75 41.38
C HIS A 16 22.34 -22.01 40.66
N LEU A 17 21.72 -21.86 39.48
CA LEU A 17 21.23 -22.98 38.67
C LEU A 17 22.34 -24.00 38.37
N LEU A 18 23.52 -23.51 37.95
CA LEU A 18 24.68 -24.37 37.70
C LEU A 18 25.20 -25.01 38.98
N ASN A 19 25.29 -24.25 40.08
CA ASN A 19 25.78 -24.76 41.36
C ASN A 19 24.89 -25.90 41.88
N ASP A 20 23.57 -25.68 41.90
CA ASP A 20 22.59 -26.65 42.40
C ASP A 20 22.57 -27.92 41.54
N GLY A 21 22.62 -27.77 40.21
CA GLY A 21 22.65 -28.90 39.28
C GLY A 21 23.96 -29.71 39.30
N ILE A 22 25.09 -29.09 39.65
CA ILE A 22 26.41 -29.73 39.65
C ILE A 22 26.70 -30.42 40.99
N ILE A 23 26.27 -29.85 42.12
CA ILE A 23 26.51 -30.42 43.46
C ILE A 23 26.00 -31.86 43.56
N LEU A 24 24.92 -32.20 42.87
CA LEU A 24 24.33 -33.54 42.86
C LEU A 24 25.20 -34.61 42.20
N ASP A 25 26.07 -34.24 41.24
CA ASP A 25 26.83 -35.19 40.40
C ASP A 25 28.33 -35.14 40.72
N THR A 26 28.86 -33.97 41.09
CA THR A 26 30.30 -33.77 41.35
C THR A 26 30.50 -32.86 42.56
N PRO A 27 30.36 -33.40 43.79
CA PRO A 27 30.51 -32.63 45.01
C PRO A 27 31.93 -32.01 45.12
N GLY A 28 32.01 -30.80 45.67
CA GLY A 28 33.26 -30.04 45.78
C GLY A 28 33.59 -29.15 44.57
N THR A 29 32.72 -29.12 43.56
CA THR A 29 32.84 -28.19 42.44
C THR A 29 32.41 -26.77 42.85
N THR A 30 33.19 -25.76 42.47
CA THR A 30 32.85 -24.35 42.72
C THR A 30 32.40 -23.67 41.44
N VAL A 31 31.27 -22.95 41.48
CA VAL A 31 30.84 -22.09 40.36
C VAL A 31 31.21 -20.64 40.65
N THR A 32 31.87 -19.96 39.71
CA THR A 32 32.30 -18.57 39.84
C THR A 32 31.84 -17.71 38.67
N ALA A 33 31.64 -16.42 38.91
CA ALA A 33 31.43 -15.43 37.85
C ALA A 33 32.57 -14.40 37.87
N LYS A 34 33.73 -14.78 37.31
CA LYS A 34 34.95 -13.95 37.30
C LYS A 34 35.52 -13.81 35.89
N PRO A 35 36.31 -12.75 35.63
CA PRO A 35 37.13 -12.69 34.42
C PRO A 35 38.02 -13.95 34.30
N PRO A 36 38.20 -14.53 33.09
CA PRO A 36 38.93 -15.79 32.92
C PRO A 36 40.36 -15.80 33.50
N GLU A 37 41.05 -14.66 33.49
CA GLU A 37 42.38 -14.48 34.11
C GLU A 37 42.39 -14.74 35.63
N LYS A 38 41.30 -14.41 36.31
CA LYS A 38 41.18 -14.51 37.78
C LYS A 38 40.27 -15.66 38.21
N ALA A 39 39.73 -16.42 37.26
CA ALA A 39 38.80 -17.50 37.53
C ALA A 39 39.50 -18.62 38.28
N ARG A 40 40.60 -19.16 37.74
CA ARG A 40 41.31 -20.30 38.33
C ARG A 40 42.07 -19.90 39.60
N ASN A 41 41.51 -20.23 40.77
CA ASN A 41 42.10 -19.90 42.07
C ASN A 41 42.26 -21.10 43.01
N THR A 42 41.76 -22.28 42.62
CA THR A 42 41.86 -23.53 43.37
C THR A 42 42.28 -24.66 42.44
N ARG A 43 42.71 -25.79 43.02
CA ARG A 43 43.01 -27.01 42.26
C ARG A 43 41.82 -27.95 42.11
N ASN A 44 40.67 -27.62 42.70
CA ASN A 44 39.46 -28.44 42.64
C ASN A 44 38.73 -28.26 41.31
N ASN A 45 37.67 -29.03 41.10
CA ASN A 45 36.74 -28.80 39.99
C ASN A 45 36.13 -27.40 40.12
N GLN A 46 36.12 -26.65 39.02
CA GLN A 46 35.57 -25.30 38.98
C GLN A 46 34.89 -25.03 37.64
N LEU A 47 33.72 -24.40 37.69
CA LEU A 47 33.05 -23.85 36.53
C LEU A 47 33.07 -22.33 36.63
N ASN A 48 33.41 -21.64 35.54
CA ASN A 48 33.36 -20.18 35.51
C ASN A 48 32.39 -19.70 34.42
N LEU A 49 31.51 -18.77 34.80
CA LEU A 49 30.53 -18.13 33.94
C LEU A 49 30.95 -16.67 33.73
N PHE A 50 31.27 -16.29 32.49
CA PHE A 50 31.76 -14.95 32.19
C PHE A 50 30.87 -14.24 31.17
N LEU A 51 30.29 -13.11 31.54
CA LEU A 51 29.56 -12.22 30.62
C LEU A 51 30.57 -11.42 29.78
N TYR A 52 30.80 -11.83 28.53
CA TYR A 52 31.83 -11.23 27.68
C TYR A 52 31.28 -10.12 26.77
N GLN A 53 29.96 -10.10 26.51
CA GLN A 53 29.35 -9.11 25.62
C GLN A 53 27.88 -8.85 26.00
N THR A 54 27.46 -7.59 25.83
CA THR A 54 26.04 -7.18 25.87
C THR A 54 25.69 -6.50 24.54
N MET A 55 24.52 -6.80 23.98
CA MET A 55 24.05 -6.16 22.74
C MET A 55 22.58 -5.77 22.84
N PRO A 56 22.16 -4.67 22.21
CA PRO A 56 20.74 -4.36 22.07
C PRO A 56 20.01 -5.47 21.31
N ASN A 57 18.84 -5.88 21.82
CA ASN A 57 18.00 -6.86 21.14
C ASN A 57 17.32 -6.22 19.92
N ALA A 58 17.58 -6.74 18.72
CA ALA A 58 17.09 -6.17 17.46
C ALA A 58 15.55 -6.22 17.31
N ALA A 59 14.88 -7.20 17.91
CA ALA A 59 13.43 -7.34 17.86
C ALA A 59 12.72 -6.36 18.81
N TRP A 60 13.36 -6.04 19.95
CA TRP A 60 12.77 -5.21 20.99
C TRP A 60 13.22 -3.75 20.98
N ARG A 61 14.31 -3.40 20.29
CA ARG A 61 14.85 -2.01 20.26
C ARG A 61 13.90 -0.96 19.66
N ASN A 62 12.95 -1.37 18.82
CA ASN A 62 12.01 -0.49 18.12
C ASN A 62 10.55 -0.81 18.47
N MET A 63 10.29 -1.65 19.47
CA MET A 63 8.92 -1.91 19.90
C MET A 63 8.32 -0.64 20.47
N ASP A 64 7.11 -0.30 20.02
CA ASP A 64 6.27 0.68 20.68
C ASP A 64 5.98 0.23 22.12
N MET A 65 5.72 1.21 22.99
CA MET A 65 5.56 0.96 24.43
C MET A 65 4.50 -0.11 24.73
N THR A 66 4.93 -1.23 25.33
CA THR A 66 4.07 -2.12 26.15
C THR A 66 3.45 -1.27 27.29
N PRO A 67 2.23 -1.56 27.77
CA PRO A 67 1.21 -0.56 28.16
C PRO A 67 1.51 0.17 29.49
N GLN A 68 2.57 0.97 29.51
CA GLN A 68 2.94 1.85 30.63
C GLN A 68 2.49 3.29 30.43
N VAL A 69 2.10 3.66 29.20
CA VAL A 69 1.54 4.97 28.88
C VAL A 69 0.06 4.85 28.56
N LYS A 70 -0.74 5.76 29.12
CA LYS A 70 -2.12 5.92 28.67
C LYS A 70 -2.14 6.56 27.28
N PRO A 71 -3.25 6.44 26.53
CA PRO A 71 -3.41 7.17 25.28
C PRO A 71 -3.11 8.67 25.45
N GLY A 72 -2.17 9.19 24.66
CA GLY A 72 -1.74 10.59 24.70
C GLY A 72 -0.54 10.87 25.61
N GLU A 73 -0.08 9.91 26.42
CA GLU A 73 1.16 10.03 27.20
C GLU A 73 2.39 9.60 26.39
N THR A 74 3.55 10.15 26.74
CA THR A 74 4.84 9.80 26.13
C THR A 74 5.80 9.31 27.19
N GLY A 75 6.39 8.13 26.99
CA GLY A 75 7.39 7.53 27.85
C GLY A 75 8.61 7.05 27.06
N GLN A 76 9.60 6.52 27.77
CA GLN A 76 10.82 5.99 27.16
C GLN A 76 10.74 4.46 27.10
N PRO A 77 11.05 3.83 25.97
CA PRO A 77 11.03 2.37 25.87
C PRO A 77 12.11 1.74 26.76
N PRO A 78 11.91 0.50 27.24
CA PRO A 78 12.93 -0.19 28.02
C PRO A 78 14.16 -0.51 27.16
N LEU A 79 15.34 -0.51 27.78
CA LEU A 79 16.57 -0.98 27.17
C LEU A 79 16.52 -2.51 27.09
N ALA A 80 16.30 -3.04 25.89
CA ALA A 80 16.28 -4.47 25.65
C ALA A 80 17.67 -5.00 25.28
N LEU A 81 18.16 -6.00 26.03
CA LEU A 81 19.49 -6.56 25.90
C LEU A 81 19.47 -8.07 25.63
N ASN A 82 20.46 -8.50 24.85
CA ASN A 82 20.97 -9.86 24.77
C ASN A 82 22.29 -9.90 25.52
N LEU A 83 22.42 -10.85 26.45
CA LEU A 83 23.61 -11.06 27.24
C LEU A 83 24.34 -12.30 26.71
N PHE A 84 25.63 -12.22 26.45
CA PHE A 84 26.41 -13.35 25.96
C PHE A 84 27.40 -13.83 27.00
N TYR A 85 27.21 -15.07 27.43
CA TYR A 85 28.01 -15.73 28.44
C TYR A 85 28.93 -16.78 27.83
N LEU A 86 30.13 -16.90 28.41
CA LEU A 86 31.06 -17.97 28.16
C LEU A 86 31.20 -18.82 29.43
N ILE A 87 31.00 -20.12 29.28
CA ILE A 87 31.17 -21.10 30.34
C ILE A 87 32.49 -21.82 30.12
N THR A 88 33.36 -21.77 31.12
CA THR A 88 34.67 -22.44 31.12
C THR A 88 34.76 -23.43 32.26
N ALA A 89 35.15 -24.66 31.92
CA ALA A 89 35.33 -25.74 32.89
C ALA A 89 36.81 -25.94 33.21
N TYR A 90 37.10 -26.12 34.50
CA TYR A 90 38.42 -26.45 35.01
C TYR A 90 38.31 -27.73 35.84
N GLY A 91 38.98 -28.78 35.39
CA GLY A 91 39.11 -30.04 36.10
C GLY A 91 40.06 -29.94 37.29
N GLU A 92 39.82 -30.80 38.27
CA GLU A 92 40.75 -30.99 39.37
C GLU A 92 42.14 -31.38 38.85
N ASP A 93 43.18 -30.74 39.39
CA ASP A 93 44.59 -30.93 38.99
C ASP A 93 44.85 -30.81 37.46
N GLU A 94 44.04 -30.01 36.77
CA GLU A 94 44.12 -29.82 35.30
C GLU A 94 43.82 -31.07 34.47
N ASP A 95 43.01 -32.00 35.01
CA ASP A 95 42.52 -33.15 34.26
C ASP A 95 41.46 -32.73 33.22
N ASP A 96 41.80 -32.91 31.94
CA ASP A 96 40.91 -32.60 30.81
C ASP A 96 39.66 -33.49 30.78
N ILE A 97 39.73 -34.75 31.23
CA ILE A 97 38.56 -35.64 31.27
C ILE A 97 37.54 -35.10 32.28
N LYS A 98 38.02 -34.66 33.45
CA LYS A 98 37.17 -34.00 34.46
C LYS A 98 36.60 -32.68 33.93
N SER A 99 37.41 -31.90 33.21
CA SER A 99 36.98 -30.65 32.57
C SER A 99 35.87 -30.88 31.55
N HIS A 100 36.02 -31.87 30.66
CA HIS A 100 35.01 -32.23 29.66
C HIS A 100 33.73 -32.77 30.29
N ARG A 101 33.84 -33.62 31.32
CA ARG A 101 32.67 -34.12 32.06
C ARG A 101 31.91 -32.98 32.72
N LEU A 102 32.63 -32.05 33.35
CA LEU A 102 32.01 -30.89 34.01
C LEU A 102 31.33 -29.97 33.00
N LEU A 103 31.97 -29.70 31.86
CA LEU A 103 31.37 -28.91 30.80
C LEU A 103 30.12 -29.58 30.23
N GLY A 104 30.16 -30.88 29.96
CA GLY A 104 29.01 -31.64 29.48
C GLY A 104 27.83 -31.58 30.46
N LYS A 105 28.11 -31.66 31.77
CA LYS A 105 27.07 -31.52 32.79
C LYS A 105 26.47 -30.11 32.82
N ALA A 106 27.31 -29.07 32.79
CA ALA A 106 26.84 -27.68 32.73
C ALA A 106 25.96 -27.44 31.49
N MET A 107 26.37 -27.96 30.34
CA MET A 107 25.59 -27.86 29.11
C MET A 107 24.25 -28.58 29.20
N SER A 108 24.20 -29.76 29.84
CA SER A 108 22.95 -30.50 30.09
C SER A 108 22.00 -29.70 30.98
N ILE A 109 22.49 -29.11 32.08
CA ILE A 109 21.67 -28.32 33.01
C ILE A 109 21.01 -27.14 32.29
N LEU A 110 21.78 -26.41 31.47
CA LEU A 110 21.24 -25.27 30.71
C LEU A 110 20.32 -25.70 29.57
N HIS A 111 20.50 -26.91 29.04
CA HIS A 111 19.59 -27.48 28.06
C HIS A 111 18.25 -27.87 28.69
N ASP A 112 18.28 -28.38 29.92
CA ASP A 112 17.09 -28.75 30.70
C ASP A 112 16.33 -27.51 31.22
N HIS A 113 16.99 -26.36 31.34
CA HIS A 113 16.42 -25.08 31.79
C HIS A 113 16.54 -23.98 30.72
N PRO A 114 15.89 -24.12 29.55
CA PRO A 114 15.99 -23.15 28.46
C PRO A 114 15.29 -21.82 28.78
N LEU A 115 14.44 -21.77 29.81
CA LEU A 115 13.76 -20.57 30.30
C LEU A 115 14.00 -20.47 31.80
N LEU A 116 14.44 -19.30 32.26
CA LEU A 116 14.60 -19.02 33.69
C LEU A 116 13.23 -18.78 34.32
N ASP A 117 12.95 -19.46 35.44
CA ASP A 117 11.70 -19.30 36.16
C ASP A 117 11.71 -18.07 37.08
N ALA A 118 10.53 -17.50 37.31
CA ALA A 118 10.38 -16.28 38.11
C ALA A 118 10.85 -16.47 39.56
N ASN A 119 10.66 -17.66 40.15
CA ASN A 119 11.12 -17.94 41.51
C ASN A 119 12.65 -18.04 41.57
N GLU A 120 13.29 -18.70 40.60
CA GLU A 120 14.75 -18.80 40.51
C GLU A 120 15.39 -17.42 40.43
N ILE A 121 14.83 -16.54 39.59
CA ILE A 121 15.30 -15.16 39.44
C ILE A 121 15.11 -14.36 40.73
N ARG A 122 13.95 -14.50 41.39
CA ARG A 122 13.64 -13.81 42.64
C ARG A 122 14.61 -14.18 43.76
N ASP A 123 14.90 -15.48 43.90
CA ASP A 123 15.71 -16.00 44.98
C ASP A 123 17.22 -15.80 44.72
N ALA A 124 17.63 -15.59 43.46
CA ALA A 124 19.02 -15.44 43.09
C ALA A 124 19.69 -14.14 43.57
N LEU A 125 18.95 -13.03 43.63
CA LEU A 125 19.51 -11.73 44.02
C LEU A 125 18.46 -10.88 44.76
N PRO A 126 18.73 -10.40 45.99
CA PRO A 126 17.82 -9.48 46.68
C PRO A 126 17.53 -8.20 45.87
N ASP A 127 16.34 -7.63 46.04
CA ASP A 127 15.88 -6.36 45.43
C ASP A 127 15.83 -6.33 43.89
N ASN A 128 16.06 -7.46 43.21
CA ASN A 128 15.77 -7.57 41.80
C ASN A 128 14.27 -7.68 41.56
N ASP A 129 13.79 -7.18 40.43
CA ASP A 129 12.40 -7.24 39.97
C ASP A 129 12.31 -7.90 38.58
N LEU A 130 13.42 -8.43 38.05
CA LEU A 130 13.48 -9.08 36.74
C LEU A 130 12.45 -10.22 36.59
N TYR A 131 12.12 -10.91 37.68
CA TYR A 131 11.08 -11.94 37.71
C TYR A 131 9.67 -11.42 37.37
N GLN A 132 9.44 -10.11 37.43
CA GLN A 132 8.17 -9.46 37.07
C GLN A 132 8.11 -9.06 35.58
N GLN A 133 9.18 -9.29 34.81
CA GLN A 133 9.17 -9.05 33.38
C GLN A 133 8.15 -9.97 32.69
N ILE A 134 7.44 -9.44 31.69
CA ILE A 134 6.42 -10.21 30.93
C ILE A 134 7.08 -11.34 30.13
N GLU A 135 8.15 -11.01 29.41
CA GLU A 135 8.94 -12.00 28.67
C GLU A 135 9.86 -12.74 29.62
N ARG A 136 9.85 -14.07 29.55
CA ARG A 136 10.79 -14.89 30.31
C ARG A 136 12.17 -14.84 29.68
N VAL A 137 13.20 -14.88 30.53
CA VAL A 137 14.59 -14.90 30.08
C VAL A 137 14.93 -16.28 29.54
N ARG A 138 15.26 -16.37 28.25
CA ARG A 138 15.61 -17.59 27.53
C ARG A 138 17.12 -17.75 27.43
N ILE A 139 17.59 -18.97 27.65
CA ILE A 139 18.96 -19.41 27.45
C ILE A 139 19.03 -20.17 26.13
N THR A 140 19.96 -19.79 25.27
CA THR A 140 20.16 -20.43 23.96
C THR A 140 21.65 -20.70 23.74
N PRO A 141 22.06 -21.93 23.37
CA PRO A 141 23.44 -22.18 22.96
C PRO A 141 23.83 -21.29 21.78
N GLN A 142 24.99 -20.64 21.88
CA GLN A 142 25.54 -19.77 20.85
C GLN A 142 26.75 -20.48 20.21
N PRO A 143 26.60 -21.15 19.06
CA PRO A 143 27.73 -21.79 18.41
C PRO A 143 28.75 -20.72 17.98
N MET A 144 30.01 -20.93 18.33
CA MET A 144 31.14 -20.09 17.89
C MET A 144 32.11 -20.92 17.08
N SER A 145 32.68 -20.30 16.05
CA SER A 145 33.81 -20.87 15.33
C SER A 145 35.06 -20.93 16.20
N LEU A 146 35.99 -21.83 15.85
CA LEU A 146 37.29 -21.91 16.53
C LEU A 146 38.06 -20.58 16.44
N GLU A 147 37.95 -19.86 15.32
CA GLU A 147 38.60 -18.57 15.12
C GLU A 147 38.06 -17.50 16.08
N GLU A 148 36.74 -17.38 16.22
CA GLU A 148 36.09 -16.44 17.16
C GLU A 148 36.48 -16.76 18.60
N MET A 149 36.41 -18.04 18.98
CA MET A 149 36.80 -18.50 20.30
C MET A 149 38.28 -18.21 20.57
N SER A 150 39.17 -18.47 19.60
CA SER A 150 40.61 -18.17 19.72
C SER A 150 40.86 -16.67 19.88
N LYS A 151 40.16 -15.81 19.13
CA LYS A 151 40.26 -14.34 19.27
C LYS A 151 39.83 -13.88 20.66
N LEU A 152 38.74 -14.46 21.17
CA LEU A 152 38.20 -14.14 22.48
C LEU A 152 39.17 -14.54 23.60
N TRP A 153 39.78 -15.72 23.52
CA TRP A 153 40.82 -16.14 24.47
C TRP A 153 42.12 -15.34 24.38
N MET A 154 42.53 -14.91 23.17
CA MET A 154 43.66 -14.00 23.02
C MET A 154 43.41 -12.66 23.72
N MET A 155 42.19 -12.12 23.65
CA MET A 155 41.81 -10.89 24.36
C MET A 155 41.91 -11.05 25.88
N PHE A 156 41.66 -12.25 26.41
CA PHE A 156 41.77 -12.53 27.85
C PHE A 156 43.20 -12.69 28.33
N GLN A 157 44.20 -12.78 27.45
CA GLN A 157 45.61 -12.97 27.79
C GLN A 157 45.86 -14.22 28.66
N THR A 158 45.07 -15.28 28.45
CA THR A 158 45.15 -16.54 29.21
C THR A 158 45.23 -17.74 28.27
N GLN A 159 45.65 -18.89 28.80
CA GLN A 159 45.67 -20.13 28.03
C GLN A 159 44.26 -20.54 27.63
N TYR A 160 44.10 -20.93 26.37
CA TYR A 160 42.84 -21.45 25.86
C TYR A 160 42.37 -22.65 26.69
N ARG A 161 41.10 -22.63 27.13
CA ARG A 161 40.43 -23.74 27.79
C ARG A 161 39.12 -24.07 27.08
N ILE A 162 38.70 -25.32 27.20
CA ILE A 162 37.43 -25.78 26.63
C ILE A 162 36.27 -24.95 27.19
N SER A 163 35.43 -24.44 26.28
CA SER A 163 34.38 -23.48 26.62
C SER A 163 33.13 -23.70 25.79
N ALA A 164 31.97 -23.32 26.34
CA ALA A 164 30.72 -23.24 25.62
C ALA A 164 30.11 -21.85 25.77
N ALA A 165 29.58 -21.29 24.69
CA ALA A 165 28.96 -19.97 24.70
C ALA A 165 27.43 -20.05 24.66
N TYR A 166 26.79 -19.10 25.34
CA TYR A 166 25.34 -19.02 25.48
C TYR A 166 24.87 -17.58 25.32
N GLN A 167 23.78 -17.41 24.59
CA GLN A 167 23.02 -16.16 24.55
C GLN A 167 21.86 -16.26 25.55
N VAL A 168 21.68 -15.22 26.34
CA VAL A 168 20.60 -15.08 27.32
C VAL A 168 19.77 -13.84 26.96
N ALA A 169 18.52 -14.05 26.56
CA ALA A 169 17.65 -13.01 26.00
C ALA A 169 16.17 -13.30 26.27
N VAL A 170 15.27 -12.32 26.38
CA VAL A 170 15.52 -10.88 26.39
C VAL A 170 15.57 -10.38 27.84
N VAL A 171 16.52 -9.49 28.13
CA VAL A 171 16.61 -8.79 29.42
C VAL A 171 16.20 -7.35 29.16
N LEU A 172 15.08 -6.91 29.71
CA LEU A 172 14.61 -5.54 29.62
C LEU A 172 15.12 -4.76 30.84
N ILE A 173 15.50 -3.51 30.67
CA ILE A 173 15.79 -2.58 31.78
C ILE A 173 14.94 -1.34 31.56
N GLU A 174 14.07 -1.03 32.50
CA GLU A 174 13.13 0.07 32.36
C GLU A 174 13.78 1.44 32.57
N SER A 175 13.24 2.43 31.88
CA SER A 175 13.63 3.82 32.10
C SER A 175 13.00 4.34 33.40
N THR A 176 13.79 5.03 34.20
CA THR A 176 13.30 5.74 35.40
C THR A 176 12.78 7.14 35.08
N LEU A 177 12.80 7.55 33.80
CA LEU A 177 12.32 8.84 33.37
C LEU A 177 10.80 8.92 33.49
N SER A 178 10.31 10.03 34.02
CA SER A 178 8.88 10.24 34.19
C SER A 178 8.15 10.27 32.85
N VAL A 179 7.03 9.56 32.79
CA VAL A 179 6.06 9.66 31.71
C VAL A 179 5.55 11.10 31.64
N LYS A 180 5.53 11.68 30.43
CA LYS A 180 4.99 13.02 30.18
C LYS A 180 3.57 12.90 29.66
N THR A 181 2.63 13.56 30.33
CA THR A 181 1.25 13.73 29.88
C THR A 181 1.11 15.12 29.26
N PRO A 182 1.25 15.27 27.92
CA PRO A 182 1.01 16.55 27.26
C PRO A 182 -0.43 17.01 27.48
N LEU A 183 -0.64 18.32 27.54
CA LEU A 183 -1.98 18.88 27.59
C LEU A 183 -2.72 18.57 26.29
N PRO A 184 -4.04 18.29 26.33
CA PRO A 184 -4.85 18.15 25.13
C PRO A 184 -4.75 19.40 24.24
N VAL A 185 -4.65 19.19 22.93
CA VAL A 185 -4.71 20.28 21.96
C VAL A 185 -6.15 20.80 21.92
N LEU A 186 -6.36 22.04 22.36
CA LEU A 186 -7.69 22.67 22.39
C LEU A 186 -8.07 23.34 21.07
N THR A 187 -7.09 23.84 20.31
CA THR A 187 -7.31 24.47 19.00
C THR A 187 -6.13 24.22 18.06
N ARG A 188 -6.43 24.11 16.76
CA ARG A 188 -5.44 24.05 15.68
C ARG A 188 -5.37 25.42 15.02
N GLY A 189 -4.38 26.25 15.33
CA GLY A 189 -4.21 27.56 14.67
C GLY A 189 -5.36 28.56 14.88
N THR A 190 -5.43 29.59 14.05
CA THR A 190 -6.49 30.61 14.10
C THR A 190 -7.81 29.99 13.64
N ASN A 191 -8.91 30.22 14.38
CA ASN A 191 -10.24 29.66 14.10
C ASN A 191 -10.34 28.12 14.13
N ASP A 192 -9.46 27.44 14.88
CA ASP A 192 -9.37 25.96 14.89
C ASP A 192 -9.10 25.32 13.51
N SER A 193 -8.53 26.13 12.59
CA SER A 193 -8.04 25.70 11.29
C SER A 193 -6.52 25.53 11.29
N GLY A 194 -6.07 24.31 10.98
CA GLY A 194 -4.66 23.96 10.77
C GLY A 194 -4.41 23.46 9.36
N VAL A 195 -3.16 23.10 9.06
CA VAL A 195 -2.82 22.39 7.82
C VAL A 195 -3.62 21.08 7.79
N SER A 196 -4.44 20.89 6.76
CA SER A 196 -5.14 19.63 6.54
C SER A 196 -4.12 18.57 6.17
N SER A 197 -3.82 17.65 7.09
CA SER A 197 -3.02 16.46 6.80
C SER A 197 -3.96 15.32 6.44
N GLN A 198 -3.73 14.74 5.27
CA GLN A 198 -4.42 13.53 4.83
C GLN A 198 -3.43 12.38 4.94
N ALA A 199 -3.78 11.38 5.76
CA ALA A 199 -2.94 10.20 6.01
C ALA A 199 -3.29 9.02 5.10
N ASP A 200 -4.18 9.23 4.13
CA ASP A 200 -4.56 8.23 3.13
C ASP A 200 -3.85 8.50 1.78
N LEU A 201 -4.08 7.60 0.81
CA LEU A 201 -3.52 7.70 -0.54
C LEU A 201 -4.45 8.46 -1.51
N ILE A 202 -5.55 9.04 -1.02
CA ILE A 202 -6.49 9.77 -1.86
C ILE A 202 -5.83 11.10 -2.27
N PRO A 203 -5.93 11.52 -3.54
CA PRO A 203 -5.36 12.79 -3.98
C PRO A 203 -5.83 13.96 -3.11
N PRO A 204 -4.92 14.78 -2.54
CA PRO A 204 -5.29 15.87 -1.63
C PRO A 204 -6.01 17.02 -2.33
N PHE A 205 -6.01 17.02 -3.67
CA PHE A 205 -6.71 17.97 -4.51
C PHE A 205 -7.87 17.29 -5.24
N PRO A 206 -8.92 18.04 -5.61
CA PRO A 206 -9.99 17.50 -6.43
C PRO A 206 -9.47 16.81 -7.68
N THR A 207 -9.93 15.59 -7.90
CA THR A 207 -9.40 14.73 -8.97
C THR A 207 -10.54 13.95 -9.60
N LEU A 208 -10.58 13.93 -10.92
CA LEU A 208 -11.44 13.08 -11.73
C LEU A 208 -10.70 11.79 -12.06
N GLU A 209 -11.37 10.66 -11.88
CA GLU A 209 -10.84 9.33 -12.20
C GLU A 209 -11.37 8.79 -13.53
N VAL A 210 -12.69 8.94 -13.76
CA VAL A 210 -13.33 8.37 -14.94
C VAL A 210 -14.58 9.14 -15.34
N ILE A 211 -14.80 9.23 -16.66
CA ILE A 211 -16.03 9.69 -17.29
C ILE A 211 -16.72 8.45 -17.88
N ILE A 212 -17.96 8.21 -17.48
CA ILE A 212 -18.75 7.04 -17.87
C ILE A 212 -19.98 7.51 -18.65
N PRO A 213 -20.01 7.31 -19.99
CA PRO A 213 -21.21 7.50 -20.78
C PRO A 213 -22.33 6.56 -20.36
N ILE A 214 -23.58 6.95 -20.67
CA ILE A 214 -24.76 6.14 -20.38
C ILE A 214 -24.60 4.72 -20.92
N ASN A 215 -25.10 3.73 -20.19
CA ASN A 215 -24.99 2.30 -20.53
C ASN A 215 -23.56 1.79 -20.79
N GLN A 216 -22.53 2.47 -20.26
CA GLN A 216 -21.11 2.13 -20.48
C GLN A 216 -20.75 2.05 -21.97
N GLN A 217 -21.33 2.96 -22.75
CA GLN A 217 -20.96 3.15 -24.15
C GLN A 217 -19.53 3.70 -24.24
N PRO A 218 -18.79 3.39 -25.32
CA PRO A 218 -17.41 3.85 -25.50
C PRO A 218 -17.31 5.35 -25.82
N SER A 219 -18.43 6.01 -26.11
CA SER A 219 -18.50 7.45 -26.41
C SER A 219 -19.86 7.98 -25.99
N ALA A 220 -19.95 9.30 -25.83
CA ALA A 220 -21.19 9.99 -25.48
C ALA A 220 -21.93 10.46 -26.75
N ARG A 221 -23.24 10.68 -26.67
CA ARG A 221 -24.00 11.42 -27.69
C ARG A 221 -24.61 12.70 -27.10
N LEU A 222 -25.01 13.62 -27.97
CA LEU A 222 -25.71 14.83 -27.55
C LEU A 222 -27.02 14.48 -26.83
N GLY A 223 -27.35 15.24 -25.78
CA GLY A 223 -28.55 14.99 -24.97
C GLY A 223 -28.44 13.82 -23.99
N GLU A 224 -27.32 13.11 -23.92
CA GLU A 224 -27.12 12.02 -22.97
C GLU A 224 -26.46 12.48 -21.66
N GLU A 225 -26.69 11.71 -20.60
CA GLU A 225 -26.05 11.91 -19.31
C GLU A 225 -24.63 11.29 -19.28
N LEU A 226 -23.72 12.01 -18.63
CA LEU A 226 -22.40 11.52 -18.26
C LEU A 226 -22.29 11.40 -16.75
N THR A 227 -21.82 10.25 -16.28
CA THR A 227 -21.44 10.05 -14.87
C THR A 227 -19.94 10.25 -14.73
N ILE A 228 -19.53 11.16 -13.85
CA ILE A 228 -18.13 11.42 -13.56
C ILE A 228 -17.83 10.98 -12.14
N LYS A 229 -16.78 10.18 -11.98
CA LYS A 229 -16.30 9.72 -10.68
C LYS A 229 -14.93 10.28 -10.36
N GLY A 230 -14.66 10.47 -9.08
CA GLY A 230 -13.41 11.02 -8.61
C GLY A 230 -13.36 11.24 -7.10
N HIS A 231 -12.58 12.22 -6.67
CA HIS A 231 -12.36 12.57 -5.28
C HIS A 231 -12.48 14.08 -5.05
N HIS A 232 -12.95 14.43 -3.85
CA HIS A 232 -13.14 15.81 -3.41
C HIS A 232 -13.99 16.64 -4.38
N LEU A 233 -15.00 16.03 -4.99
CA LEU A 233 -15.93 16.66 -5.94
C LEU A 233 -17.07 17.43 -5.24
N SER A 234 -16.96 17.64 -3.94
CA SER A 234 -17.90 18.40 -3.12
C SER A 234 -17.46 19.87 -2.98
N GLY A 235 -18.41 20.78 -3.17
CA GLY A 235 -18.28 22.21 -2.91
C GLY A 235 -19.64 22.85 -2.74
N ASP A 236 -19.69 24.16 -2.54
CA ASP A 236 -20.94 24.92 -2.54
C ASP A 236 -21.54 24.89 -3.95
N ASP A 237 -20.69 25.16 -4.95
CA ASP A 237 -21.02 25.06 -6.37
C ASP A 237 -19.93 24.28 -7.13
N VAL A 238 -20.35 23.52 -8.15
CA VAL A 238 -19.43 22.74 -9.00
C VAL A 238 -19.91 22.88 -10.44
N VAL A 239 -19.04 23.47 -11.26
CA VAL A 239 -19.26 23.71 -12.68
C VAL A 239 -18.32 22.80 -13.47
N ILE A 240 -18.84 22.15 -14.50
CA ILE A 240 -18.03 21.36 -15.42
C ILE A 240 -17.71 22.19 -16.64
N ARG A 241 -16.43 22.34 -16.96
CA ARG A 241 -15.95 23.02 -18.15
C ARG A 241 -15.54 22.00 -19.20
N LEU A 242 -16.15 22.11 -20.38
CA LEU A 242 -15.84 21.29 -21.56
C LEU A 242 -15.07 22.13 -22.58
N SER A 243 -13.93 21.64 -23.04
CA SER A 243 -13.14 22.28 -24.09
C SER A 243 -12.95 21.33 -25.27
N ASN A 244 -12.90 21.88 -26.48
CA ASN A 244 -12.60 21.16 -27.71
C ASN A 244 -11.79 22.10 -28.61
N PRO A 245 -10.71 21.63 -29.28
CA PRO A 245 -9.90 22.48 -30.16
C PRO A 245 -10.67 23.20 -31.27
N SER A 246 -11.80 22.63 -31.71
CA SER A 246 -12.69 23.21 -32.72
C SER A 246 -13.68 24.24 -32.14
N LEU A 247 -13.69 24.47 -30.81
CA LEU A 247 -14.54 25.46 -30.16
C LEU A 247 -13.70 26.69 -29.73
N PRO A 248 -14.18 27.92 -30.00
CA PRO A 248 -13.46 29.14 -29.61
C PRO A 248 -13.53 29.43 -28.11
N THR A 249 -14.49 28.85 -27.39
CA THR A 249 -14.68 29.07 -25.96
C THR A 249 -15.17 27.77 -25.32
N ALA A 250 -14.70 27.50 -24.11
CA ALA A 250 -15.14 26.35 -23.33
C ALA A 250 -16.61 26.50 -22.91
N ILE A 251 -17.32 25.38 -22.87
CA ILE A 251 -18.72 25.33 -22.47
C ILE A 251 -18.78 25.00 -20.98
N GLU A 252 -19.56 25.78 -20.23
CA GLU A 252 -19.78 25.53 -18.81
C GLU A 252 -21.13 24.84 -18.62
N LEU A 253 -21.11 23.71 -17.92
CA LEU A 253 -22.27 22.87 -17.61
C LEU A 253 -22.48 22.81 -16.10
N THR A 254 -23.74 22.84 -15.70
CA THR A 254 -24.14 22.63 -14.31
C THR A 254 -24.25 21.14 -14.01
N THR A 255 -24.02 20.79 -12.75
CA THR A 255 -24.17 19.41 -12.27
C THR A 255 -25.63 19.09 -11.99
N LEU A 256 -26.04 17.85 -12.29
CA LEU A 256 -27.36 17.34 -11.95
C LEU A 256 -27.49 17.13 -10.42
N PRO A 257 -28.72 17.09 -9.88
CA PRO A 257 -28.95 16.79 -8.46
C PRO A 257 -28.38 15.43 -8.03
N GLY A 258 -28.03 15.30 -6.74
CA GLY A 258 -27.49 14.05 -6.18
C GLY A 258 -25.96 13.93 -6.19
N ARG A 259 -25.24 15.06 -6.37
CA ARG A 259 -23.78 15.14 -6.26
C ARG A 259 -23.28 14.65 -4.90
N THR A 260 -22.21 13.88 -4.92
CA THR A 260 -21.43 13.49 -3.74
C THR A 260 -19.97 13.93 -3.89
N ALA A 261 -19.15 13.71 -2.86
CA ALA A 261 -17.71 13.97 -2.95
C ALA A 261 -16.97 13.03 -3.93
N GLN A 262 -17.62 11.95 -4.39
CA GLN A 262 -17.01 10.93 -5.24
C GLN A 262 -17.68 10.76 -6.62
N GLU A 263 -18.89 11.26 -6.79
CA GLU A 263 -19.66 11.10 -8.02
C GLU A 263 -20.52 12.34 -8.30
N LEU A 264 -20.52 12.77 -9.55
CA LEU A 264 -21.42 13.78 -10.08
C LEU A 264 -21.92 13.37 -11.47
N LYS A 265 -23.04 13.95 -11.89
CA LYS A 265 -23.61 13.72 -13.22
C LYS A 265 -23.83 15.04 -13.94
N ILE A 266 -23.71 15.02 -15.25
CA ILE A 266 -24.02 16.15 -16.13
C ILE A 266 -24.88 15.65 -17.29
N LEU A 267 -25.66 16.56 -17.87
CA LEU A 267 -26.39 16.34 -19.11
C LEU A 267 -25.68 17.08 -20.24
N LEU A 268 -25.32 16.38 -21.31
CA LEU A 268 -24.76 17.03 -22.49
C LEU A 268 -25.86 17.83 -23.21
N PRO A 269 -25.65 19.12 -23.53
CA PRO A 269 -26.65 19.92 -24.20
C PRO A 269 -26.95 19.37 -25.61
N ASN A 270 -28.23 19.23 -25.95
CA ASN A 270 -28.63 18.82 -27.29
C ASN A 270 -28.63 20.02 -28.26
N ASN A 271 -27.43 20.47 -28.63
CA ASN A 271 -27.23 21.62 -29.52
C ASN A 271 -26.37 21.21 -30.76
N PRO A 272 -26.97 20.53 -31.73
CA PRO A 272 -26.25 19.87 -32.83
C PRO A 272 -25.50 20.83 -33.75
N ALA A 273 -25.93 22.08 -33.89
CA ALA A 273 -25.26 23.07 -34.73
C ALA A 273 -23.97 23.64 -34.11
N GLN A 274 -23.88 23.65 -32.76
CA GLN A 274 -22.77 24.30 -32.06
C GLN A 274 -21.72 23.30 -31.59
N LEU A 275 -22.11 22.05 -31.32
CA LEU A 275 -21.27 21.03 -30.69
C LEU A 275 -20.82 19.99 -31.70
N PRO A 276 -19.63 20.14 -32.32
CA PRO A 276 -19.16 19.18 -33.31
C PRO A 276 -18.82 17.84 -32.67
N VAL A 277 -18.86 16.78 -33.47
CA VAL A 277 -18.26 15.49 -33.11
C VAL A 277 -16.77 15.68 -32.81
N GLY A 278 -16.23 15.00 -31.80
CA GLY A 278 -14.81 15.12 -31.48
C GLY A 278 -14.44 14.67 -30.08
N PHE A 279 -13.16 14.82 -29.75
CA PHE A 279 -12.66 14.61 -28.40
C PHE A 279 -12.82 15.91 -27.59
N TYR A 280 -13.47 15.77 -26.45
CA TYR A 280 -13.69 16.86 -25.50
C TYR A 280 -12.87 16.61 -24.25
N SER A 281 -12.33 17.67 -23.72
CA SER A 281 -11.63 17.67 -22.45
C SER A 281 -12.54 18.25 -21.36
N LEU A 282 -12.57 17.59 -20.21
CA LEU A 282 -13.48 17.88 -19.11
C LEU A 282 -12.69 18.23 -17.85
N VAL A 283 -12.99 19.39 -17.28
CA VAL A 283 -12.44 19.86 -16.01
C VAL A 283 -13.57 20.25 -15.06
N GLY A 284 -13.49 19.84 -13.80
CA GLY A 284 -14.37 20.32 -12.73
C GLY A 284 -13.81 21.55 -12.05
N VAL A 285 -14.63 22.59 -11.91
CA VAL A 285 -14.34 23.81 -11.15
C VAL A 285 -15.19 23.81 -9.89
N ILE A 286 -14.55 23.68 -8.74
CA ILE A 286 -15.18 23.58 -7.42
C ILE A 286 -15.04 24.91 -6.69
N LYS A 287 -16.18 25.49 -6.34
CA LYS A 287 -16.28 26.77 -5.63
C LYS A 287 -16.70 26.53 -4.19
N GLN A 288 -16.01 27.18 -3.27
CA GLN A 288 -16.29 27.14 -1.84
C GLN A 288 -16.21 28.56 -1.26
N THR A 289 -17.15 28.88 -0.38
CA THR A 289 -17.25 30.21 0.24
C THR A 289 -15.96 30.56 0.98
N ASN A 290 -15.44 31.76 0.75
CA ASN A 290 -14.19 32.27 1.33
C ASN A 290 -12.92 31.44 1.00
N GLN A 291 -12.95 30.63 -0.06
CA GLN A 291 -11.78 29.93 -0.60
C GLN A 291 -11.59 30.25 -2.09
N PRO A 292 -10.35 30.20 -2.61
CA PRO A 292 -10.14 30.29 -4.05
C PRO A 292 -10.74 29.07 -4.76
N ASP A 293 -11.20 29.29 -6.00
CA ASP A 293 -11.70 28.23 -6.87
C ASP A 293 -10.64 27.15 -7.07
N LYS A 294 -11.05 25.88 -6.94
CA LYS A 294 -10.18 24.71 -7.16
C LYS A 294 -10.57 24.03 -8.45
N THR A 295 -9.59 23.65 -9.26
CA THR A 295 -9.80 22.90 -10.49
C THR A 295 -9.31 21.46 -10.33
N THR A 296 -10.00 20.53 -10.97
CA THR A 296 -9.54 19.14 -11.07
C THR A 296 -8.44 18.99 -12.13
N ASN A 297 -7.85 17.80 -12.23
CA ASN A 297 -7.22 17.34 -13.48
C ASN A 297 -8.25 17.29 -14.63
N GLU A 298 -7.73 17.12 -15.84
CA GLU A 298 -8.50 17.05 -17.07
C GLU A 298 -8.64 15.60 -17.54
N LEU A 299 -9.84 15.20 -17.93
CA LEU A 299 -10.12 13.90 -18.55
C LEU A 299 -10.69 14.08 -19.95
N LEU A 300 -10.32 13.17 -20.86
CA LEU A 300 -10.80 13.17 -22.24
C LEU A 300 -11.94 12.18 -22.41
N PHE A 301 -12.94 12.56 -23.20
CA PHE A 301 -13.96 11.65 -23.72
C PHE A 301 -14.29 12.01 -25.17
N SER A 302 -14.82 11.05 -25.93
CA SER A 302 -15.30 11.27 -27.28
C SER A 302 -16.82 11.51 -27.29
N LEU A 303 -17.23 12.53 -28.03
CA LEU A 303 -18.61 12.72 -28.47
C LEU A 303 -18.74 12.05 -29.83
N ALA A 304 -19.60 11.04 -29.96
CA ALA A 304 -19.82 10.27 -31.18
C ALA A 304 -20.99 10.83 -32.01
N PRO A 305 -20.95 10.66 -33.35
CA PRO A 305 -22.08 10.97 -34.19
C PRO A 305 -23.22 9.96 -33.96
N SER A 306 -24.44 10.41 -34.16
CA SER A 306 -25.64 9.57 -34.17
C SER A 306 -26.28 9.65 -35.54
N ILE A 307 -26.57 8.50 -36.14
CA ILE A 307 -27.40 8.41 -37.35
C ILE A 307 -28.85 8.58 -36.87
N VAL A 308 -29.50 9.67 -37.29
CA VAL A 308 -30.89 9.98 -36.93
C VAL A 308 -31.84 9.21 -37.84
N ASP A 309 -31.59 9.31 -39.15
CA ASP A 309 -32.27 8.53 -40.17
C ASP A 309 -31.41 8.44 -41.45
N PHE A 310 -31.88 7.66 -42.43
CA PHE A 310 -31.30 7.62 -43.76
C PHE A 310 -32.35 7.24 -44.79
N SER A 311 -32.15 7.70 -46.03
CA SER A 311 -33.07 7.47 -47.13
C SER A 311 -32.32 7.35 -48.46
N PRO A 312 -32.75 6.46 -49.38
CA PRO A 312 -33.89 5.53 -49.28
C PRO A 312 -33.57 4.23 -48.50
N ASN A 313 -34.60 3.61 -47.90
CA ASN A 313 -34.54 2.26 -47.30
C ASN A 313 -35.87 1.50 -47.54
N PRO A 314 -35.91 0.43 -48.38
CA PRO A 314 -34.79 -0.20 -49.07
C PRO A 314 -34.16 0.72 -50.13
N ALA A 315 -32.84 0.65 -50.25
CA ALA A 315 -32.08 1.42 -51.22
C ALA A 315 -31.92 0.61 -52.51
N VAL A 316 -32.49 1.13 -53.60
CA VAL A 316 -32.50 0.46 -54.91
C VAL A 316 -31.25 0.83 -55.71
N ARG A 317 -30.56 -0.17 -56.25
CA ARG A 317 -29.40 0.03 -57.13
C ARG A 317 -29.80 0.63 -58.46
N ASN A 318 -28.98 1.56 -58.95
CA ASN A 318 -29.09 2.04 -60.33
C ASN A 318 -28.57 0.97 -61.33
N PRO A 319 -28.76 1.16 -62.65
CA PRO A 319 -28.29 0.20 -63.66
C PRO A 319 -26.77 -0.08 -63.64
N SER A 320 -25.98 0.81 -63.04
CA SER A 320 -24.54 0.66 -62.85
C SER A 320 -24.16 -0.05 -61.55
N GLY A 321 -25.15 -0.45 -60.73
CA GLY A 321 -24.95 -1.13 -59.44
C GLY A 321 -24.64 -0.19 -58.27
N ASN A 322 -24.80 1.13 -58.43
CA ASN A 322 -24.53 2.11 -57.37
C ASN A 322 -25.81 2.44 -56.60
N VAL A 323 -25.63 2.80 -55.33
CA VAL A 323 -26.70 3.30 -54.45
C VAL A 323 -26.33 4.67 -53.94
N THR A 324 -27.24 5.63 -54.08
CA THR A 324 -27.12 6.94 -53.42
C THR A 324 -27.91 6.91 -52.13
N LEU A 325 -27.23 7.13 -51.00
CA LEU A 325 -27.82 7.16 -49.67
C LEU A 325 -27.61 8.53 -49.03
N THR A 326 -28.69 9.17 -48.61
CA THR A 326 -28.63 10.35 -47.76
C THR A 326 -28.76 9.91 -46.31
N VAL A 327 -27.77 10.26 -45.49
CA VAL A 327 -27.70 9.94 -44.06
C VAL A 327 -27.83 11.24 -43.28
N ASN A 328 -28.86 11.34 -42.44
CA ASN A 328 -29.04 12.44 -41.51
C ASN A 328 -28.41 12.08 -40.17
N CYS A 329 -27.61 12.98 -39.63
CA CYS A 329 -26.83 12.74 -38.42
C CYS A 329 -26.85 13.93 -37.45
N SER A 330 -26.61 13.63 -36.19
CA SER A 330 -26.46 14.60 -35.11
C SER A 330 -25.21 14.28 -34.31
N PRO A 331 -24.33 15.25 -33.99
CA PRO A 331 -24.38 16.67 -34.37
C PRO A 331 -24.25 16.98 -35.88
N GLU A 332 -24.46 18.24 -36.27
CA GLU A 332 -24.16 18.71 -37.63
C GLU A 332 -22.65 18.62 -37.91
N ILE A 333 -22.28 18.15 -39.09
CA ILE A 333 -20.88 17.90 -39.41
C ILE A 333 -20.27 19.11 -40.11
N ARG A 334 -19.20 19.65 -39.53
CA ARG A 334 -18.51 20.82 -40.08
C ARG A 334 -17.66 20.46 -41.29
N LEU A 335 -17.35 21.44 -42.12
CA LEU A 335 -16.63 21.25 -43.39
C LEU A 335 -15.19 20.74 -43.21
N ASP A 336 -14.54 21.11 -42.11
CA ASP A 336 -13.18 20.74 -41.74
C ASP A 336 -13.07 19.30 -41.21
N GLN A 337 -14.19 18.68 -40.80
CA GLN A 337 -14.21 17.33 -40.26
C GLN A 337 -14.10 16.27 -41.35
N ARG A 338 -13.31 15.24 -41.11
CA ARG A 338 -13.18 14.09 -42.02
C ARG A 338 -14.31 13.11 -41.76
N VAL A 339 -15.02 12.71 -42.80
CA VAL A 339 -16.22 11.88 -42.69
C VAL A 339 -16.12 10.67 -43.60
N SER A 340 -16.54 9.52 -43.11
CA SER A 340 -16.77 8.32 -43.91
C SER A 340 -17.96 7.53 -43.38
N LEU A 341 -18.69 6.91 -44.30
CA LEU A 341 -19.75 5.96 -43.98
C LEU A 341 -19.19 4.54 -44.12
N LEU A 342 -19.27 3.77 -43.06
CA LEU A 342 -18.93 2.36 -43.05
C LEU A 342 -20.20 1.56 -43.33
N VAL A 343 -20.22 0.83 -44.44
CA VAL A 343 -21.33 -0.02 -44.89
C VAL A 343 -20.80 -1.44 -45.00
N GLY A 344 -21.08 -2.28 -43.98
CA GLY A 344 -20.46 -3.60 -43.88
C GLY A 344 -18.94 -3.50 -43.75
N ASP A 345 -18.22 -4.01 -44.74
CA ASP A 345 -16.76 -4.03 -44.87
C ASP A 345 -16.19 -2.85 -45.71
N ARG A 346 -17.04 -1.95 -46.17
CA ARG A 346 -16.66 -0.84 -47.06
C ARG A 346 -16.67 0.49 -46.35
N GLU A 347 -15.69 1.32 -46.67
CA GLU A 347 -15.61 2.72 -46.26
C GLU A 347 -15.87 3.64 -47.46
N VAL A 348 -16.87 4.51 -47.34
CA VAL A 348 -17.35 5.37 -48.43
C VAL A 348 -17.26 6.84 -47.99
N SER A 349 -16.58 7.66 -48.78
CA SER A 349 -16.52 9.11 -48.53
C SER A 349 -17.81 9.81 -48.99
N PRO A 350 -18.23 10.90 -48.32
CA PRO A 350 -19.39 11.67 -48.75
C PRO A 350 -19.09 12.39 -50.08
N GLN A 351 -20.15 12.76 -50.79
CA GLN A 351 -20.07 13.72 -51.88
C GLN A 351 -19.57 15.09 -51.37
N VAL A 352 -19.15 15.96 -52.30
CA VAL A 352 -18.60 17.28 -51.99
C VAL A 352 -19.57 18.08 -51.12
N ARG A 353 -19.08 18.56 -49.98
CA ARG A 353 -19.85 19.36 -49.02
C ARG A 353 -19.51 20.83 -49.18
N THR A 354 -20.52 21.70 -49.14
CA THR A 354 -20.37 23.15 -49.31
C THR A 354 -20.68 23.95 -48.05
N ASN A 355 -21.40 23.36 -47.10
CA ASN A 355 -21.73 23.94 -45.80
C ASN A 355 -21.64 22.88 -44.69
N GLN A 356 -21.61 23.34 -43.43
CA GLN A 356 -21.97 22.50 -42.30
C GLN A 356 -23.40 21.98 -42.48
N SER A 357 -23.61 20.69 -42.25
CA SER A 357 -24.89 20.03 -42.53
C SER A 357 -25.08 18.81 -41.64
N GLU A 358 -26.32 18.55 -41.26
CA GLU A 358 -26.77 17.28 -40.67
C GLU A 358 -26.97 16.18 -41.73
N ALA A 359 -27.23 16.55 -42.99
CA ALA A 359 -27.47 15.64 -44.09
C ALA A 359 -26.21 15.42 -44.92
N LEU A 360 -25.83 14.16 -45.10
CA LEU A 360 -24.65 13.73 -45.87
C LEU A 360 -25.05 12.75 -46.96
N VAL A 361 -24.63 13.00 -48.20
CA VAL A 361 -24.94 12.15 -49.35
C VAL A 361 -23.73 11.27 -49.67
N PHE A 362 -23.96 9.96 -49.78
CA PHE A 362 -22.94 8.96 -50.10
C PHE A 362 -23.33 8.21 -51.37
N GLU A 363 -22.37 8.03 -52.28
CA GLU A 363 -22.53 7.17 -53.46
C GLU A 363 -21.74 5.88 -53.25
N ILE A 364 -22.47 4.77 -53.07
CA ILE A 364 -21.91 3.46 -52.77
C ILE A 364 -21.84 2.67 -54.09
N ASN A 365 -20.63 2.56 -54.64
CA ASN A 365 -20.42 1.98 -55.97
C ASN A 365 -20.42 0.45 -55.94
N ASN A 366 -21.16 -0.24 -56.81
CA ASN A 366 -21.13 -1.70 -56.95
C ASN A 366 -21.31 -2.47 -55.61
N ILE A 367 -22.37 -2.17 -54.87
CA ILE A 367 -22.70 -2.89 -53.62
C ILE A 367 -23.62 -4.09 -53.91
N ALA A 368 -23.39 -5.21 -53.24
CA ALA A 368 -24.23 -6.40 -53.38
C ALA A 368 -25.58 -6.20 -52.69
N VAL A 369 -26.59 -6.97 -53.13
CA VAL A 369 -27.91 -7.03 -52.48
C VAL A 369 -27.75 -7.67 -51.11
N GLY A 370 -28.35 -7.07 -50.09
CA GLY A 370 -28.27 -7.60 -48.73
C GLY A 370 -28.68 -6.61 -47.67
N GLU A 371 -28.62 -7.06 -46.42
CA GLU A 371 -28.79 -6.21 -45.24
C GLU A 371 -27.41 -5.77 -44.73
N TYR A 372 -27.24 -4.48 -44.49
CA TYR A 372 -25.99 -3.90 -44.00
C TYR A 372 -26.26 -3.00 -42.80
N PHE A 373 -25.38 -3.04 -41.81
CA PHE A 373 -25.35 -2.05 -40.74
C PHE A 373 -24.48 -0.86 -41.16
N LEU A 374 -25.01 0.33 -40.90
CA LEU A 374 -24.36 1.61 -41.16
C LEU A 374 -23.62 2.07 -39.91
N ARG A 375 -22.40 2.60 -40.08
CA ARG A 375 -21.72 3.39 -39.06
C ARG A 375 -21.16 4.65 -39.67
N LEU A 376 -21.42 5.79 -39.07
CA LEU A 376 -20.83 7.06 -39.48
C LEU A 376 -19.55 7.28 -38.69
N ARG A 377 -18.43 7.50 -39.39
CA ARG A 377 -17.14 7.85 -38.79
C ARG A 377 -16.87 9.32 -39.06
N VAL A 378 -16.61 10.09 -38.01
CA VAL A 378 -16.24 11.51 -38.11
C VAL A 378 -15.00 11.75 -37.27
N ASP A 379 -13.94 12.26 -37.89
CA ASP A 379 -12.62 12.49 -37.28
C ASP A 379 -12.06 11.28 -36.50
N GLY A 380 -12.39 10.07 -36.97
CA GLY A 380 -11.95 8.81 -36.37
C GLY A 380 -12.86 8.27 -35.25
N ILE A 381 -13.97 8.95 -34.93
CA ILE A 381 -14.96 8.51 -33.95
C ILE A 381 -16.15 7.87 -34.67
N ASP A 382 -16.46 6.62 -34.34
CA ASP A 382 -17.55 5.85 -34.93
C ASP A 382 -18.88 6.10 -34.20
N SER A 383 -19.98 6.13 -34.95
CA SER A 383 -21.32 6.07 -34.39
C SER A 383 -21.54 4.75 -33.65
N LEU A 384 -22.28 4.82 -32.54
CA LEU A 384 -22.50 3.64 -31.69
C LEU A 384 -23.52 2.69 -32.36
N LEU A 385 -23.04 1.54 -32.83
CA LEU A 385 -23.87 0.48 -33.43
C LEU A 385 -24.37 -0.54 -32.39
N ILE A 386 -23.60 -0.79 -31.33
CA ILE A 386 -23.95 -1.80 -30.32
C ILE A 386 -24.75 -1.13 -29.21
N ASN A 387 -26.00 -1.58 -29.01
CA ASN A 387 -26.82 -1.17 -27.88
C ASN A 387 -26.43 -1.99 -26.63
N ARG A 388 -25.71 -1.34 -25.71
CA ARG A 388 -25.29 -1.90 -24.42
C ARG A 388 -26.32 -1.72 -23.29
N GLY A 389 -27.45 -1.06 -23.58
CA GLY A 389 -28.55 -0.89 -22.61
C GLY A 389 -29.37 -2.16 -22.37
N VAL A 390 -29.22 -3.18 -23.23
CA VAL A 390 -29.89 -4.48 -23.10
C VAL A 390 -28.87 -5.59 -22.83
N LYS A 391 -29.30 -6.68 -22.18
CA LYS A 391 -28.47 -7.85 -21.86
C LYS A 391 -29.08 -9.13 -22.48
N PRO A 392 -28.39 -9.83 -23.38
CA PRO A 392 -27.08 -9.51 -23.96
C PRO A 392 -27.14 -8.26 -24.86
N PRO A 393 -26.00 -7.55 -25.08
CA PRO A 393 -25.96 -6.42 -26.03
C PRO A 393 -26.36 -6.85 -27.44
N VAL A 394 -27.07 -5.96 -28.15
CA VAL A 394 -27.57 -6.21 -29.52
C VAL A 394 -27.15 -5.12 -30.48
N PHE A 395 -27.17 -5.38 -31.78
CA PHE A 395 -27.00 -4.34 -32.79
C PHE A 395 -28.22 -3.42 -32.84
N ASP A 396 -27.99 -2.13 -33.05
CA ASP A 396 -29.03 -1.13 -33.23
C ASP A 396 -29.70 -1.33 -34.59
N ALA A 397 -30.93 -1.86 -34.58
CA ALA A 397 -31.70 -2.15 -35.77
C ALA A 397 -32.07 -0.87 -36.55
N THR A 398 -32.05 0.30 -35.92
CA THR A 398 -32.31 1.58 -36.59
C THR A 398 -31.23 1.94 -37.60
N GLN A 399 -30.02 1.38 -37.48
CA GLN A 399 -28.89 1.62 -38.38
C GLN A 399 -28.77 0.55 -39.48
N LYS A 400 -29.84 -0.20 -39.76
CA LYS A 400 -29.84 -1.28 -40.76
C LYS A 400 -30.47 -0.83 -42.09
N VAL A 401 -29.68 -0.84 -43.16
CA VAL A 401 -30.13 -0.57 -44.53
C VAL A 401 -30.30 -1.87 -45.33
N ILE A 402 -31.35 -1.93 -46.13
CA ILE A 402 -31.60 -3.03 -47.08
C ILE A 402 -31.24 -2.53 -48.48
N ILE A 403 -30.32 -3.21 -49.17
CA ILE A 403 -29.90 -2.90 -50.54
C ILE A 403 -30.57 -3.88 -51.50
N GLN A 404 -31.22 -3.38 -52.57
CA GLN A 404 -31.96 -4.16 -53.57
C GLN A 404 -31.43 -3.96 -55.00
#